data_AF-A0A2J6T3L9-F1
#
_entry.id   AF-A0A2J6T3L9-F1
#
_cell.length_a   1.000
_cell.length_b   1.000
_cell.length_c   1.000
_cell.angle_alpha   90.00
_cell.angle_beta   90.00
_cell.angle_gamma   90.00
#
_symmetry.space_group_name_H-M   'P 1'
#
loop_
_entity.id
_entity.type
_entity.pdbx_description
1 polymer ?
#
loop_
_entity_poly.entity_id
_entity_poly.type
_entity_poly.pdbx_seq_one_letter_code
_entity_poly.pdbx_strand_id
1 'polypeptide(L)'
;MWQVTPITHLRHIHLPGITPFPIAQSIQQNLVSQFLTHKALVSSPSPPSPLPPPPHPTVLTFTPTPVFTTGRREHDTLTPSQISLLKAPLYPLKPQTGKGIKRSKPPEYEPQYAEIEPTLRGGQTTFHGPGQLVVYPVIDLRTSFPQFPKGIGVRCYVHLLESVTIATLGRWWMKGVRTENPGVWEEGGEKKIAALGVHLRRSISSYGVGLNIQTDLRWFERIVACGLVGKGVTSMWAMEEARGFSGEDKFKMERPDLWELHGESYKNAMCPDLVGLQWVEEFAKGLYGVHGKEKVRLQIGALKDGELQLNDHLPR
;
A
#
# COMPACT_ATOMS: atom_id res chain seq x y z
N MET A 1 26.43 31.31 10.76
CA MET A 1 25.54 31.23 9.58
C MET A 1 24.56 30.09 9.86
N TRP A 2 23.31 30.41 10.19
CA TRP A 2 22.30 29.41 10.54
C TRP A 2 21.93 28.61 9.29
N GLN A 3 22.49 27.41 9.13
CA GLN A 3 21.96 26.43 8.19
C GLN A 3 20.63 25.95 8.78
N VAL A 4 19.53 26.56 8.34
CA VAL A 4 18.19 26.04 8.59
C VAL A 4 18.13 24.69 7.90
N THR A 5 18.23 23.60 8.65
CA THR A 5 17.96 22.25 8.16
C THR A 5 16.54 22.28 7.59
N PRO A 6 16.33 22.08 6.28
CA PRO A 6 14.98 22.18 5.72
C PRO A 6 14.14 21.09 6.35
N ILE A 7 13.07 21.49 7.04
CA ILE A 7 12.14 20.55 7.67
C ILE A 7 11.60 19.62 6.59
N THR A 8 11.96 18.35 6.68
CA THR A 8 11.57 17.28 5.77
C THR A 8 10.12 16.90 6.03
N HIS A 9 9.19 17.43 5.24
CA HIS A 9 7.76 17.13 5.35
C HIS A 9 7.39 15.98 4.42
N LEU A 10 6.80 14.93 4.99
CA LEU A 10 6.11 13.87 4.24
C LEU A 10 4.64 13.98 4.55
N ARG A 11 3.81 14.17 3.53
CA ARG A 11 2.36 14.14 3.71
C ARG A 11 1.87 12.70 3.65
N HIS A 12 0.98 12.34 4.55
CA HIS A 12 0.25 11.08 4.53
C HIS A 12 -1.23 11.39 4.32
N ILE A 13 -1.82 10.87 3.25
CA ILE A 13 -3.26 10.90 3.04
C ILE A 13 -3.78 9.49 3.29
N HIS A 14 -4.62 9.32 4.30
CA HIS A 14 -5.26 8.06 4.61
C HIS A 14 -6.74 8.14 4.24
N LEU A 15 -7.21 7.21 3.41
CA LEU A 15 -8.63 7.07 3.11
C LEU A 15 -9.19 5.99 4.03
N PRO A 16 -9.97 6.37 5.06
CA PRO A 16 -10.44 5.41 6.05
C PRO A 16 -11.47 4.46 5.44
N GLY A 17 -11.43 3.19 5.87
CA GLY A 17 -12.36 2.17 5.42
C GLY A 17 -12.16 1.72 3.98
N ILE A 18 -13.22 1.13 3.40
CA ILE A 18 -13.20 0.60 2.04
C ILE A 18 -13.50 1.73 1.04
N THR A 19 -12.57 1.97 0.13
CA THR A 19 -12.63 3.07 -0.85
C THR A 19 -12.78 2.52 -2.28
N PRO A 20 -13.75 2.97 -3.09
CA PRO A 20 -13.79 2.65 -4.51
C PRO A 20 -12.47 2.98 -5.23
N PHE A 21 -11.93 2.02 -5.99
CA PHE A 21 -10.64 2.18 -6.66
C PHE A 21 -10.54 3.45 -7.55
N PRO A 22 -11.56 3.84 -8.34
CA PRO A 22 -11.51 5.06 -9.14
C PRO A 22 -11.34 6.35 -8.33
N ILE A 23 -11.85 6.39 -7.09
CA ILE A 23 -11.69 7.55 -6.19
C ILE A 23 -10.21 7.69 -5.80
N ALA A 24 -9.60 6.60 -5.31
CA ALA A 24 -8.18 6.58 -4.96
C ALA A 24 -7.27 6.90 -6.16
N GLN A 25 -7.62 6.40 -7.33
CA GLN A 25 -6.90 6.69 -8.58
C GLN A 25 -6.99 8.18 -8.96
N SER A 26 -8.17 8.79 -8.83
CA SER A 26 -8.37 10.23 -9.12
C SER A 26 -7.53 11.12 -8.18
N ILE A 27 -7.47 10.76 -6.89
CA ILE A 27 -6.62 11.46 -5.91
C ILE A 27 -5.15 11.35 -6.29
N GLN A 28 -4.67 10.14 -6.59
CA GLN A 28 -3.29 9.94 -7.05
C GLN A 28 -2.99 10.77 -8.30
N GLN A 29 -3.89 10.76 -9.30
CA GLN A 29 -3.72 11.52 -10.54
C GLN A 29 -3.63 13.02 -10.27
N ASN A 30 -4.44 13.55 -9.35
CA ASN A 30 -4.37 14.93 -8.93
C ASN A 30 -3.01 15.26 -8.28
N LEU A 31 -2.53 14.44 -7.34
CA LEU A 31 -1.21 14.62 -6.71
C LEU A 31 -0.08 14.61 -7.75
N VAL A 32 -0.10 13.64 -8.68
CA VAL A 32 0.88 13.54 -9.77
C VAL A 32 0.81 14.79 -10.66
N SER A 33 -0.39 15.26 -10.99
CA SER A 33 -0.61 16.48 -11.79
C SER A 33 0.00 17.71 -11.14
N GLN A 34 -0.14 17.89 -9.81
CA GLN A 34 0.47 19.00 -9.08
C GLN A 34 1.99 19.02 -9.26
N PHE A 35 2.67 17.87 -9.12
CA PHE A 35 4.11 17.76 -9.37
C PHE A 35 4.50 18.08 -10.81
N LEU A 36 3.73 17.59 -11.78
CA LEU A 36 3.99 17.83 -13.20
C LEU A 36 3.82 19.30 -13.58
N THR A 37 2.79 19.95 -13.06
CA THR A 37 2.53 21.39 -13.21
C THR A 37 3.66 22.19 -12.60
N HIS A 38 4.09 21.87 -11.38
CA HIS A 38 5.23 22.53 -10.76
C HIS A 38 6.52 22.37 -11.60
N LYS A 39 6.81 21.16 -12.10
CA LYS A 39 7.95 20.96 -13.01
C LYS A 39 7.85 21.73 -14.31
N ALA A 40 6.65 21.89 -14.86
CA ALA A 40 6.43 22.69 -16.06
C ALA A 40 6.69 24.18 -15.78
N LEU A 41 6.21 24.69 -14.64
CA LEU A 41 6.47 26.06 -14.19
C LEU A 41 7.96 26.34 -14.00
N VAL A 42 8.69 25.44 -13.33
CA VAL A 42 10.14 25.56 -13.12
C VAL A 42 10.93 25.54 -14.43
N SER A 43 10.45 24.77 -15.43
CA SER A 43 11.11 24.64 -16.74
C SER A 43 10.61 25.67 -17.76
N SER A 44 9.75 26.61 -17.37
CA SER A 44 9.20 27.65 -18.25
C SER A 44 10.32 28.60 -18.70
N PRO A 45 10.29 29.12 -19.95
CA PRO A 45 11.22 30.17 -20.39
C PRO A 45 11.17 31.44 -19.53
N SER A 46 10.02 31.71 -18.91
CA SER A 46 9.76 32.85 -18.04
C SER A 46 9.02 32.38 -16.77
N PRO A 47 9.74 31.79 -15.79
CA PRO A 47 9.14 31.31 -14.57
C PRO A 47 8.70 32.48 -13.66
N PRO A 48 7.62 32.32 -12.86
CA PRO A 48 7.19 33.34 -11.92
C PRO A 48 8.23 33.59 -10.82
N SER A 49 8.30 34.82 -10.33
CA SER A 49 9.16 35.22 -9.21
C SER A 49 8.34 35.94 -8.12
N PRO A 50 8.26 35.41 -6.88
CA PRO A 50 8.92 34.18 -6.44
C PRO A 50 8.27 32.92 -7.02
N LEU A 51 9.06 31.86 -7.16
CA LEU A 51 8.54 30.55 -7.54
C LEU A 51 7.65 30.00 -6.40
N PRO A 52 6.49 29.41 -6.72
CA PRO A 52 5.69 28.70 -5.71
C PRO A 52 6.48 27.51 -5.17
N PRO A 53 6.26 27.12 -3.89
CA PRO A 53 6.92 25.96 -3.32
C PRO A 53 6.57 24.67 -4.07
N PRO A 54 7.48 23.67 -4.11
CA PRO A 54 7.18 22.37 -4.70
C PRO A 54 6.08 21.65 -3.90
N PRO A 55 5.25 20.82 -4.55
CA PRO A 55 4.31 19.95 -3.85
C PRO A 55 5.04 19.03 -2.86
N HIS A 56 4.41 18.76 -1.73
CA HIS A 56 4.98 17.86 -0.71
C HIS A 56 5.00 16.41 -1.22
N PRO A 57 6.10 15.67 -0.99
CA PRO A 57 6.11 14.21 -1.10
C PRO A 57 4.92 13.65 -0.33
N THR A 58 4.08 12.84 -0.99
CA THR A 58 2.82 12.38 -0.41
C THR A 58 2.72 10.86 -0.49
N VAL A 59 2.37 10.19 0.60
CA VAL A 59 1.98 8.78 0.62
C VAL A 59 0.47 8.70 0.75
N LEU A 60 -0.20 8.06 -0.20
CA LEU A 60 -1.62 7.76 -0.13
C LEU A 60 -1.81 6.30 0.31
N THR A 61 -2.59 6.07 1.37
CA THR A 61 -2.93 4.71 1.84
C THR A 61 -4.44 4.51 1.85
N PHE A 62 -4.91 3.34 1.44
CA PHE A 62 -6.34 3.00 1.41
C PHE A 62 -6.54 1.49 1.27
N THR A 63 -7.74 1.03 1.58
CA THR A 63 -8.21 -0.32 1.27
C THR A 63 -9.26 -0.22 0.17
N PRO A 64 -9.09 -0.84 -1.01
CA PRO A 64 -10.06 -0.68 -2.08
C PRO A 64 -11.28 -1.60 -1.96
N THR A 65 -12.35 -1.26 -2.68
CA THR A 65 -13.36 -2.25 -3.10
C THR A 65 -12.69 -3.36 -3.93
N PRO A 66 -13.26 -4.57 -4.02
CA PRO A 66 -12.68 -5.64 -4.83
C PRO A 66 -12.48 -5.18 -6.28
N VAL A 67 -11.24 -5.25 -6.77
CA VAL A 67 -10.87 -4.82 -8.11
C VAL A 67 -9.67 -5.64 -8.60
N PHE A 68 -9.75 -6.10 -9.84
CA PHE A 68 -8.60 -6.55 -10.59
C PHE A 68 -8.05 -5.38 -11.39
N THR A 69 -6.79 -5.03 -11.18
CA THR A 69 -6.14 -4.02 -12.02
C THR A 69 -5.30 -4.71 -13.08
N THR A 70 -5.38 -4.29 -14.33
CA THR A 70 -4.46 -4.75 -15.38
C THR A 70 -3.28 -3.78 -15.46
N GLY A 71 -2.06 -4.32 -15.48
CA GLY A 71 -0.85 -3.52 -15.70
C GLY A 71 -0.53 -3.40 -17.19
N ARG A 72 0.47 -2.59 -17.55
CA ARG A 72 0.84 -2.34 -18.97
C ARG A 72 1.17 -3.58 -19.79
N ARG A 73 1.51 -4.71 -19.16
CA ARG A 73 1.77 -5.98 -19.88
C ARG A 73 0.51 -6.76 -20.24
N GLU A 74 -0.63 -6.43 -19.66
CA GLU A 74 -1.93 -7.12 -19.88
C GLU A 74 -3.11 -6.17 -20.05
N HIS A 75 -2.85 -4.89 -20.34
CA HIS A 75 -3.86 -3.82 -20.34
C HIS A 75 -5.09 -4.16 -21.21
N ASP A 76 -4.85 -4.70 -22.41
CA ASP A 76 -5.88 -4.99 -23.42
C ASP A 76 -5.83 -6.44 -23.93
N THR A 77 -5.21 -7.35 -23.16
CA THR A 77 -4.94 -8.73 -23.61
C THR A 77 -5.81 -9.78 -22.91
N LEU A 78 -6.72 -9.37 -22.02
CA LEU A 78 -7.61 -10.30 -21.34
C LEU A 78 -8.66 -10.85 -22.31
N THR A 79 -8.72 -12.18 -22.41
CA THR A 79 -9.75 -12.88 -23.20
C THR A 79 -11.14 -12.78 -22.53
N PRO A 80 -12.25 -12.96 -23.29
CA PRO A 80 -13.59 -12.99 -22.71
C PRO A 80 -13.76 -14.01 -21.58
N SER A 81 -13.13 -15.19 -21.70
CA SER A 81 -13.16 -16.23 -20.66
C SER A 81 -12.43 -15.79 -19.39
N GLN A 82 -11.28 -15.13 -19.52
CA GLN A 82 -10.58 -14.54 -18.36
C GLN A 82 -11.44 -13.45 -17.71
N ILE A 83 -12.01 -12.53 -18.49
CA ILE A 83 -12.91 -11.49 -17.97
C ILE A 83 -14.10 -12.11 -17.21
N SER A 84 -14.70 -13.17 -17.74
CA SER A 84 -15.79 -13.89 -17.09
C SER A 84 -15.36 -14.51 -15.75
N LEU A 85 -14.18 -15.12 -15.69
CA LEU A 85 -13.61 -15.68 -14.46
C LEU A 85 -13.35 -14.60 -13.39
N LEU A 86 -12.79 -13.46 -13.80
CA LEU A 86 -12.50 -12.34 -12.89
C LEU A 86 -13.79 -11.72 -12.33
N LYS A 87 -14.85 -11.61 -13.15
CA LYS A 87 -16.15 -11.03 -12.75
C LYS A 87 -17.08 -12.01 -12.05
N ALA A 88 -16.74 -13.31 -11.97
CA ALA A 88 -17.58 -14.29 -11.30
C ALA A 88 -17.79 -13.93 -9.82
N PRO A 89 -18.93 -14.27 -9.19
CA PRO A 89 -19.14 -13.99 -7.78
C PRO A 89 -18.12 -14.74 -6.90
N LEU A 90 -17.68 -14.13 -5.80
CA LEU A 90 -16.97 -14.82 -4.72
C LEU A 90 -17.87 -14.82 -3.48
N TYR A 91 -18.18 -16.02 -2.99
CA TYR A 91 -19.00 -16.17 -1.78
C TYR A 91 -18.10 -16.16 -0.53
N PRO A 92 -18.45 -15.37 0.49
CA PRO A 92 -17.75 -15.40 1.78
C PRO A 92 -17.70 -16.81 2.37
N LEU A 93 -16.56 -17.17 2.98
CA LEU A 93 -16.45 -18.43 3.72
C LEU A 93 -17.28 -18.35 5.01
N LYS A 94 -17.94 -19.46 5.39
CA LYS A 94 -18.53 -19.58 6.73
C LYS A 94 -17.43 -19.40 7.79
N PRO A 95 -17.68 -18.66 8.88
CA PRO A 95 -16.84 -18.78 10.08
C PRO A 95 -16.87 -20.25 10.52
N GLN A 96 -15.71 -20.93 10.49
CA GLN A 96 -15.62 -22.27 11.05
C GLN A 96 -15.61 -22.17 12.57
N THR A 97 -16.80 -22.10 13.18
CA THR A 97 -16.91 -22.31 14.63
C THR A 97 -16.74 -23.80 14.89
N GLY A 98 -15.68 -24.16 15.62
CA GLY A 98 -15.42 -25.54 16.01
C GLY A 98 -16.53 -26.07 16.91
N LYS A 99 -17.48 -26.82 16.33
CA LYS A 99 -18.22 -27.97 16.89
C LYS A 99 -19.36 -28.36 15.93
N GLY A 100 -19.24 -29.54 15.31
CA GLY A 100 -20.36 -30.34 14.78
C GLY A 100 -21.10 -29.76 13.58
N ILE A 101 -20.80 -30.28 12.38
CA ILE A 101 -21.57 -30.00 11.16
C ILE A 101 -22.95 -30.68 11.28
N LYS A 102 -23.93 -29.98 11.83
CA LYS A 102 -25.32 -30.18 11.40
C LYS A 102 -25.47 -29.45 10.06
N ARG A 103 -25.95 -30.14 9.02
CA ARG A 103 -26.32 -29.56 7.72
C ARG A 103 -27.50 -28.60 7.90
N SER A 104 -27.26 -27.43 8.48
CA SER A 104 -28.16 -26.28 8.37
C SER A 104 -27.98 -25.64 6.99
N LYS A 105 -29.07 -25.09 6.44
CA LYS A 105 -29.18 -24.42 5.13
C LYS A 105 -27.90 -23.68 4.71
N PRO A 106 -27.59 -23.61 3.39
CA PRO A 106 -26.53 -22.72 2.93
C PRO A 106 -26.85 -21.30 3.43
N PRO A 107 -25.89 -20.60 4.05
CA PRO A 107 -26.09 -19.25 4.52
C PRO A 107 -26.33 -18.36 3.30
N GLU A 108 -27.35 -17.52 3.38
CA GLU A 108 -27.64 -16.45 2.43
C GLU A 108 -26.57 -15.35 2.57
N TYR A 109 -25.34 -15.63 2.16
CA TYR A 109 -24.32 -14.59 2.04
C TYR A 109 -24.41 -13.96 0.66
N GLU A 110 -24.45 -12.63 0.64
CA GLU A 110 -24.37 -11.86 -0.60
C GLU A 110 -23.02 -12.13 -1.30
N PRO A 111 -23.03 -12.46 -2.59
CA PRO A 111 -21.80 -12.61 -3.36
C PRO A 111 -21.06 -11.28 -3.48
N GLN A 112 -19.73 -11.36 -3.42
CA GLN A 112 -18.87 -10.22 -3.73
C GLN A 112 -18.45 -10.27 -5.20
N TYR A 113 -18.34 -9.09 -5.81
CA TYR A 113 -17.90 -8.92 -7.19
C TYR A 113 -16.69 -8.00 -7.23
N ALA A 114 -15.81 -8.25 -8.19
CA ALA A 114 -14.66 -7.40 -8.45
C ALA A 114 -14.81 -6.64 -9.77
N GLU A 115 -14.46 -5.36 -9.75
CA GLU A 115 -14.30 -4.56 -10.96
C GLU A 115 -13.03 -4.97 -11.71
N ILE A 116 -12.90 -4.57 -12.99
CA ILE A 116 -11.67 -4.72 -13.76
C ILE A 116 -11.27 -3.35 -14.25
N GLU A 117 -10.11 -2.86 -13.80
CA GLU A 117 -9.64 -1.50 -14.06
C GLU A 117 -8.26 -1.50 -14.75
N PRO A 118 -8.16 -1.00 -15.99
CA PRO A 118 -6.88 -0.85 -16.66
C PRO A 118 -6.03 0.26 -16.04
N THR A 119 -4.72 0.02 -15.90
CA THR A 119 -3.79 0.97 -15.27
C THR A 119 -2.46 1.08 -16.01
N LEU A 120 -1.75 2.19 -15.77
CA LEU A 120 -0.42 2.44 -16.34
C LEU A 120 0.73 1.81 -15.55
N ARG A 121 0.42 1.10 -14.45
CA ARG A 121 1.44 0.51 -13.58
C ARG A 121 2.24 -0.58 -14.32
N GLY A 122 3.49 -0.75 -13.92
CA GLY A 122 4.28 -1.92 -14.34
C GLY A 122 3.65 -3.23 -13.87
N GLY A 123 3.96 -4.32 -14.56
CA GLY A 123 3.47 -5.66 -14.20
C GLY A 123 2.26 -6.13 -15.01
N GLN A 124 1.72 -7.26 -14.60
CA GLN A 124 0.55 -7.94 -15.17
C GLN A 124 -0.66 -7.74 -14.23
N THR A 125 -1.76 -8.45 -14.44
CA THR A 125 -2.96 -8.37 -13.59
C THR A 125 -2.65 -8.68 -12.12
N THR A 126 -3.30 -7.94 -11.22
CA THR A 126 -3.26 -8.18 -9.77
C THR A 126 -4.62 -7.87 -9.15
N PHE A 127 -4.83 -8.31 -7.92
CA PHE A 127 -6.05 -8.06 -7.17
C PHE A 127 -5.80 -7.08 -6.03
N HIS A 128 -6.78 -6.20 -5.80
CA HIS A 128 -6.90 -5.41 -4.60
C HIS A 128 -8.32 -5.52 -4.03
N GLY A 129 -8.46 -5.45 -2.72
CA GLY A 129 -9.76 -5.50 -2.09
C GLY A 129 -9.69 -5.43 -0.56
N PRO A 130 -10.82 -5.67 0.13
CA PRO A 130 -10.89 -5.68 1.59
C PRO A 130 -9.80 -6.56 2.22
N GLY A 131 -9.19 -6.05 3.29
CA GLY A 131 -8.07 -6.69 3.99
C GLY A 131 -6.71 -6.54 3.30
N GLN A 132 -6.62 -5.86 2.15
CA GLN A 132 -5.35 -5.47 1.53
C GLN A 132 -5.08 -3.98 1.73
N LEU A 133 -3.91 -3.65 2.27
CA LEU A 133 -3.42 -2.28 2.30
C LEU A 133 -2.81 -1.92 0.95
N VAL A 134 -3.31 -0.88 0.31
CA VAL A 134 -2.69 -0.28 -0.88
C VAL A 134 -1.98 1.02 -0.49
N VAL A 135 -0.73 1.16 -0.91
CA VAL A 135 0.13 2.30 -0.60
C VAL A 135 0.74 2.89 -1.86
N TYR A 136 0.49 4.18 -2.10
CA TYR A 136 0.97 4.92 -3.26
C TYR A 136 1.81 6.13 -2.84
N PRO A 137 3.15 5.99 -2.79
CA PRO A 137 4.03 7.13 -2.64
C PRO A 137 4.12 7.91 -3.96
N VAL A 138 3.62 9.13 -3.95
CA VAL A 138 3.70 10.12 -5.04
C VAL A 138 4.79 11.12 -4.68
N ILE A 139 5.97 10.90 -5.27
CA ILE A 139 7.16 11.69 -5.03
C ILE A 139 7.86 12.01 -6.35
N ASP A 140 8.63 13.09 -6.38
CA ASP A 140 9.60 13.34 -7.44
C ASP A 140 10.92 12.63 -7.13
N LEU A 141 11.26 11.62 -7.93
CA LEU A 141 12.49 10.84 -7.76
C LEU A 141 13.75 11.64 -8.09
N ARG A 142 13.63 12.82 -8.72
CA ARG A 142 14.76 13.72 -8.97
C ARG A 142 15.00 14.72 -7.84
N THR A 143 14.09 14.78 -6.86
CA THR A 143 14.30 15.56 -5.64
C THR A 143 15.50 15.02 -4.89
N SER A 144 16.34 15.93 -4.40
CA SER A 144 17.41 15.60 -3.47
C SER A 144 16.81 15.32 -2.09
N PHE A 145 16.89 14.06 -1.66
CA PHE A 145 16.59 13.68 -0.27
C PHE A 145 17.91 13.50 0.50
N PRO A 146 17.94 13.62 1.84
CA PRO A 146 19.15 13.42 2.62
C PRO A 146 19.85 12.07 2.32
N GLN A 147 19.06 10.99 2.23
CA GLN A 147 19.56 9.65 1.88
C GLN A 147 19.89 9.51 0.38
N PHE A 148 19.30 10.36 -0.46
CA PHE A 148 19.39 10.30 -1.92
C PHE A 148 19.70 11.68 -2.51
N PRO A 149 20.92 12.21 -2.31
CA PRO A 149 21.25 13.59 -2.67
C PRO A 149 21.26 13.85 -4.19
N LYS A 150 21.33 12.78 -5.00
CA LYS A 150 21.27 12.84 -6.47
C LYS A 150 19.90 12.40 -7.03
N GLY A 151 18.91 12.23 -6.16
CA GLY A 151 17.66 11.56 -6.48
C GLY A 151 17.77 10.03 -6.47
N ILE A 152 16.65 9.37 -6.75
CA ILE A 152 16.43 7.94 -6.62
C ILE A 152 16.26 7.33 -8.00
N GLY A 153 17.13 6.39 -8.39
CA GLY A 153 16.93 5.60 -9.62
C GLY A 153 15.74 4.64 -9.49
N VAL A 154 15.10 4.27 -10.59
CA VAL A 154 13.88 3.42 -10.57
C VAL A 154 14.07 2.12 -9.80
N ARG A 155 15.18 1.41 -10.04
CA ARG A 155 15.49 0.16 -9.32
C ARG A 155 15.72 0.39 -7.83
N CYS A 156 16.39 1.50 -7.48
CA CYS A 156 16.60 1.89 -6.09
C CYS A 156 15.28 2.24 -5.41
N TYR A 157 14.36 2.90 -6.12
CA TYR A 157 13.01 3.18 -5.62
C TYR A 157 12.22 1.89 -5.37
N VAL A 158 12.26 0.91 -6.28
CA VAL A 158 11.64 -0.40 -6.06
C VAL A 158 12.25 -1.09 -4.83
N HIS A 159 13.58 -1.13 -4.71
CA HIS A 159 14.23 -1.71 -3.54
C HIS A 159 13.88 -0.97 -2.23
N LEU A 160 13.69 0.36 -2.27
CA LEU A 160 13.22 1.14 -1.13
C LEU A 160 11.82 0.68 -0.71
N LEU A 161 10.87 0.55 -1.65
CA LEU A 161 9.52 0.05 -1.35
C LEU A 161 9.54 -1.36 -0.74
N GLU A 162 10.39 -2.24 -1.26
CA GLU A 162 10.59 -3.59 -0.69
C GLU A 162 11.19 -3.53 0.73
N SER A 163 12.23 -2.70 0.95
CA SER A 163 12.88 -2.52 2.26
C SER A 163 11.88 -2.05 3.30
N VAL A 164 11.09 -1.03 2.95
CA VAL A 164 10.08 -0.42 3.81
C VAL A 164 9.00 -1.44 4.16
N THR A 165 8.55 -2.22 3.17
CA THR A 165 7.55 -3.26 3.38
C THR A 165 8.08 -4.39 4.27
N ILE A 166 9.33 -4.83 4.06
CA ILE A 166 10.00 -5.82 4.92
C ILE A 166 10.16 -5.29 6.35
N ALA A 167 10.61 -4.04 6.52
CA ALA A 167 10.75 -3.41 7.83
C ALA A 167 9.39 -3.30 8.54
N THR A 168 8.32 -3.01 7.79
CA THR A 168 6.95 -2.96 8.30
C THR A 168 6.51 -4.33 8.80
N LEU A 169 6.71 -5.40 8.01
CA LEU A 169 6.42 -6.78 8.42
C LEU A 169 7.17 -7.18 9.71
N GLY A 170 8.43 -6.73 9.85
CA GLY A 170 9.24 -6.96 11.04
C GLY A 170 8.58 -6.47 12.34
N ARG A 171 7.69 -5.47 12.29
CA ARG A 171 6.94 -4.98 13.46
C ARG A 171 5.90 -5.97 13.98
N TRP A 172 5.53 -6.97 13.18
CA TRP A 172 4.70 -8.12 13.57
C TRP A 172 5.52 -9.41 13.64
N TRP A 173 6.85 -9.31 13.78
CA TRP A 173 7.79 -10.45 13.78
C TRP A 173 7.64 -11.35 12.55
N MET A 174 7.21 -10.78 11.43
CA MET A 174 7.11 -11.48 10.17
C MET A 174 8.36 -11.21 9.35
N LYS A 175 8.97 -12.29 8.87
CA LYS A 175 10.12 -12.18 7.99
C LYS A 175 9.65 -12.13 6.54
N GLY A 176 9.80 -10.96 5.95
CA GLY A 176 9.68 -10.76 4.51
C GLY A 176 11.05 -10.80 3.83
N VAL A 177 11.11 -11.31 2.61
CA VAL A 177 12.34 -11.38 1.81
C VAL A 177 12.12 -10.85 0.40
N ARG A 178 13.22 -10.51 -0.26
CA ARG A 178 13.25 -10.26 -1.71
C ARG A 178 13.59 -11.55 -2.42
N THR A 179 13.12 -11.66 -3.66
CA THR A 179 13.56 -12.68 -4.61
C THR A 179 13.99 -11.99 -5.90
N GLU A 180 14.34 -12.75 -6.92
CA GLU A 180 14.53 -12.25 -8.28
C GLU A 180 13.24 -11.62 -8.87
N ASN A 181 12.08 -11.95 -8.30
CA ASN A 181 10.78 -11.47 -8.73
C ASN A 181 10.33 -10.26 -7.90
N PRO A 182 9.91 -9.14 -8.53
CA PRO A 182 9.53 -7.93 -7.82
C PRO A 182 8.45 -8.14 -6.76
N GLY A 183 8.67 -7.48 -5.62
CA GLY A 183 7.77 -7.50 -4.46
C GLY A 183 8.36 -8.21 -3.26
N VAL A 184 7.55 -8.36 -2.23
CA VAL A 184 7.97 -8.97 -0.97
C VAL A 184 7.32 -10.34 -0.81
N TRP A 185 8.11 -11.29 -0.36
CA TRP A 185 7.78 -12.70 -0.24
C TRP A 185 7.91 -13.15 1.21
N GLU A 186 7.21 -14.21 1.60
CA GLU A 186 7.48 -14.87 2.88
C GLU A 186 8.88 -15.50 2.90
N GLU A 187 9.37 -15.88 4.08
CA GLU A 187 10.76 -16.30 4.33
C GLU A 187 11.29 -17.38 3.35
N GLY A 188 10.46 -18.32 2.93
CA GLY A 188 10.80 -19.37 1.97
C GLY A 188 10.84 -18.91 0.51
N GLY A 189 10.37 -17.70 0.19
CA GLY A 189 10.37 -17.16 -1.17
C GLY A 189 9.34 -17.81 -2.11
N GLU A 190 8.38 -18.56 -1.58
CA GLU A 190 7.38 -19.30 -2.36
C GLU A 190 6.05 -18.56 -2.48
N LYS A 191 5.68 -17.77 -1.46
CA LYS A 191 4.43 -17.00 -1.46
C LYS A 191 4.67 -15.49 -1.39
N LYS A 192 4.08 -14.75 -2.32
CA LYS A 192 4.14 -13.29 -2.32
C LYS A 192 3.20 -12.71 -1.28
N ILE A 193 3.71 -11.86 -0.39
CA ILE A 193 2.92 -11.12 0.61
C ILE A 193 2.59 -9.69 0.15
N ALA A 194 3.46 -9.08 -0.67
CA ALA A 194 3.21 -7.75 -1.21
C ALA A 194 3.55 -7.65 -2.70
N ALA A 195 2.59 -7.20 -3.50
CA ALA A 195 2.79 -6.90 -4.90
C ALA A 195 3.29 -5.46 -5.08
N LEU A 196 4.26 -5.27 -5.98
CA LEU A 196 4.81 -3.95 -6.31
C LEU A 196 4.58 -3.66 -7.79
N GLY A 197 3.96 -2.52 -8.06
CA GLY A 197 3.73 -2.02 -9.41
C GLY A 197 3.78 -0.50 -9.39
N VAL A 198 4.80 0.07 -10.03
CA VAL A 198 5.00 1.52 -10.09
C VAL A 198 4.93 2.01 -11.54
N HIS A 199 4.63 3.28 -11.71
CA HIS A 199 4.76 3.99 -12.98
C HIS A 199 5.44 5.34 -12.72
N LEU A 200 6.23 5.81 -13.67
CA LEU A 200 6.94 7.07 -13.58
C LEU A 200 6.62 7.95 -14.79
N ARG A 201 6.21 9.19 -14.55
CA ARG A 201 6.08 10.21 -15.60
C ARG A 201 6.93 11.42 -15.23
N ARG A 202 7.91 11.78 -16.07
CA ARG A 202 8.91 12.84 -15.76
C ARG A 202 9.54 12.63 -14.37
N SER A 203 9.85 11.39 -14.00
CA SER A 203 10.37 10.98 -12.67
C SER A 203 9.41 11.20 -11.49
N ILE A 204 8.13 11.50 -11.71
CA ILE A 204 7.11 11.51 -10.66
C ILE A 204 6.51 10.11 -10.54
N SER A 205 6.50 9.55 -9.33
CA SER A 205 5.93 8.22 -9.08
C SER A 205 4.42 8.21 -8.99
N SER A 206 3.84 7.13 -9.49
CA SER A 206 2.46 6.73 -9.29
C SER A 206 2.38 5.23 -9.04
N TYR A 207 1.28 4.79 -8.44
CA TYR A 207 1.06 3.45 -7.89
C TYR A 207 2.09 3.12 -6.78
N GLY A 208 2.32 1.83 -6.48
CA GLY A 208 3.16 1.46 -5.34
C GLY A 208 3.01 0.00 -4.92
N VAL A 209 2.60 -0.20 -3.66
CA VAL A 209 2.58 -1.48 -2.95
C VAL A 209 1.14 -1.90 -2.68
N GLY A 210 0.81 -3.17 -2.91
CA GLY A 210 -0.37 -3.83 -2.34
C GLY A 210 0.08 -4.91 -1.36
N LEU A 211 -0.07 -4.66 -0.06
CA LEU A 211 0.32 -5.55 1.03
C LEU A 211 -0.89 -6.34 1.53
N ASN A 212 -0.82 -7.67 1.44
CA ASN A 212 -1.88 -8.56 1.89
C ASN A 212 -1.85 -8.71 3.41
N ILE A 213 -2.88 -8.20 4.10
CA ILE A 213 -2.94 -8.26 5.57
C ILE A 213 -3.94 -9.34 5.99
N GLN A 214 -5.20 -9.14 5.66
CA GLN A 214 -6.33 -10.08 5.86
C GLN A 214 -7.05 -10.35 4.53
N THR A 215 -6.37 -10.10 3.40
CA THR A 215 -6.93 -10.24 2.06
C THR A 215 -7.43 -11.66 1.81
N ASP A 216 -8.63 -11.80 1.25
CA ASP A 216 -9.14 -13.09 0.79
C ASP A 216 -8.33 -13.56 -0.43
N LEU A 217 -7.45 -14.53 -0.20
CA LEU A 217 -6.49 -14.97 -1.20
C LEU A 217 -7.14 -15.75 -2.35
N ARG A 218 -8.41 -16.16 -2.22
CA ARG A 218 -9.18 -16.82 -3.30
C ARG A 218 -9.38 -15.91 -4.52
N TRP A 219 -9.31 -14.59 -4.33
CA TRP A 219 -9.28 -13.66 -5.46
C TRP A 219 -8.04 -13.85 -6.34
N PHE A 220 -6.89 -14.17 -5.74
CA PHE A 220 -5.65 -14.42 -6.49
C PHE A 220 -5.66 -15.76 -7.22
N GLU A 221 -6.46 -16.75 -6.81
CA GLU A 221 -6.62 -18.02 -7.52
C GLU A 221 -7.20 -17.86 -8.93
N ARG A 222 -7.81 -16.69 -9.21
CA ARG A 222 -8.42 -16.36 -10.51
C ARG A 222 -7.43 -15.75 -11.50
N ILE A 223 -6.21 -15.48 -11.06
CA ILE A 223 -5.15 -14.86 -11.88
C ILE A 223 -3.86 -15.65 -11.75
N VAL A 224 -3.05 -15.64 -12.81
CA VAL A 224 -1.64 -15.99 -12.67
C VAL A 224 -0.92 -14.74 -12.19
N ALA A 225 -0.94 -14.50 -10.88
CA ALA A 225 -0.42 -13.26 -10.29
C ALA A 225 1.02 -12.99 -10.73
N CYS A 226 1.25 -11.83 -11.37
CA CYS A 226 2.54 -11.44 -11.93
C CYS A 226 3.12 -12.37 -13.02
N GLY A 227 2.40 -13.39 -13.49
CA GLY A 227 2.84 -14.39 -14.48
C GLY A 227 3.77 -15.48 -13.93
N LEU A 228 3.82 -15.65 -12.61
CA LEU A 228 4.74 -16.60 -11.95
C LEU A 228 4.02 -17.91 -11.67
N VAL A 229 4.11 -18.85 -12.62
CA VAL A 229 3.55 -20.19 -12.47
C VAL A 229 4.27 -20.92 -11.32
N GLY A 230 3.51 -21.53 -10.42
CA GLY A 230 4.04 -22.30 -9.29
C GLY A 230 4.36 -21.49 -8.03
N LYS A 231 4.27 -20.15 -8.09
CA LYS A 231 4.43 -19.27 -6.92
C LYS A 231 3.06 -18.88 -6.35
N GLY A 232 2.94 -18.93 -5.03
CA GLY A 232 1.70 -18.62 -4.33
C GLY A 232 1.58 -17.15 -3.90
N VAL A 233 0.47 -16.84 -3.24
CA VAL A 233 0.29 -15.61 -2.47
C VAL A 233 0.03 -15.96 -1.00
N THR A 234 0.37 -15.05 -0.11
CA THR A 234 0.07 -15.15 1.33
C THR A 234 -0.42 -13.80 1.84
N SER A 235 -0.83 -13.76 3.10
CA SER A 235 -1.17 -12.56 3.85
C SER A 235 -0.49 -12.59 5.22
N MET A 236 -0.43 -11.44 5.88
CA MET A 236 0.04 -11.36 7.27
C MET A 236 -0.77 -12.33 8.15
N TRP A 237 -2.09 -12.36 7.99
CA TRP A 237 -2.97 -13.26 8.74
C TRP A 237 -2.64 -14.73 8.50
N ALA A 238 -2.47 -15.15 7.24
CA ALA A 238 -2.12 -16.53 6.92
C ALA A 238 -0.74 -16.93 7.48
N MET A 239 0.22 -16.00 7.52
CA MET A 239 1.52 -16.23 8.15
C MET A 239 1.40 -16.41 9.67
N GLU A 240 0.54 -15.64 10.36
CA GLU A 240 0.31 -15.82 11.79
C GLU A 240 -0.38 -17.14 12.12
N GLU A 241 -1.40 -17.51 11.36
CA GLU A 241 -2.10 -18.80 11.53
C GLU A 241 -1.13 -19.97 11.37
N ALA A 242 -0.24 -19.92 10.37
CA ALA A 242 0.79 -20.94 10.16
C ALA A 242 1.79 -21.04 11.32
N ARG A 243 2.00 -19.95 12.07
CA ARG A 243 2.88 -19.92 13.25
C ARG A 243 2.17 -20.38 14.54
N GLY A 244 0.86 -20.63 14.48
CA GLY A 244 0.05 -20.94 15.67
C GLY A 244 0.06 -19.82 16.72
N PHE A 245 0.34 -18.58 16.30
CA PHE A 245 0.73 -17.51 17.20
C PHE A 245 -0.47 -16.67 17.65
N SER A 246 -0.43 -16.28 18.93
CA SER A 246 -1.35 -15.33 19.57
C SER A 246 -0.54 -14.23 20.26
N GLY A 247 0.27 -13.48 19.49
CA GLY A 247 1.29 -12.50 19.92
C GLY A 247 0.86 -11.29 20.74
N GLU A 248 -0.27 -11.40 21.42
CA GLU A 248 -0.98 -10.38 22.13
C GLU A 248 -0.14 -9.76 23.25
N ASP A 249 0.44 -10.58 24.12
CA ASP A 249 1.22 -10.11 25.27
C ASP A 249 2.46 -9.32 24.86
N LYS A 250 3.18 -9.79 23.83
CA LYS A 250 4.40 -9.13 23.35
C LYS A 250 4.07 -7.84 22.60
N PHE A 251 3.02 -7.84 21.78
CA PHE A 251 2.56 -6.63 21.10
C PHE A 251 2.11 -5.56 22.10
N LYS A 252 1.33 -5.95 23.12
CA LYS A 252 0.94 -5.07 24.23
C LYS A 252 2.15 -4.48 24.96
N MET A 253 3.18 -5.28 25.23
CA MET A 253 4.37 -4.84 25.94
C MET A 253 5.26 -3.90 25.10
N GLU A 254 5.51 -4.23 23.83
CA GLU A 254 6.45 -3.49 22.99
C GLU A 254 5.83 -2.28 22.29
N ARG A 255 4.51 -2.28 22.07
CA ARG A 255 3.75 -1.22 21.38
C ARG A 255 2.46 -0.82 22.13
N PRO A 256 2.57 -0.37 23.39
CA PRO A 256 1.42 0.01 24.21
C PRO A 256 0.60 1.14 23.57
N ASP A 257 1.26 2.04 22.83
CA ASP A 257 0.64 3.14 22.07
C ASP A 257 -0.41 2.65 21.06
N LEU A 258 -0.09 1.57 20.34
CA LEU A 258 -0.99 1.02 19.32
C LEU A 258 -2.06 0.11 19.91
N TRP A 259 -1.71 -0.58 21.01
CA TRP A 259 -2.65 -1.40 21.76
C TRP A 259 -3.81 -0.56 22.32
N GLU A 260 -3.49 0.60 22.89
CA GLU A 260 -4.50 1.52 23.43
C GLU A 260 -5.43 2.08 22.34
N LEU A 261 -4.92 2.32 21.12
CA LEU A 261 -5.69 2.92 20.02
C LEU A 261 -6.75 1.99 19.41
N HIS A 262 -6.51 0.67 19.38
CA HIS A 262 -7.34 -0.29 18.64
C HIS A 262 -8.04 -1.36 19.51
N GLY A 263 -7.98 -1.18 20.84
CA GLY A 263 -8.60 -2.08 21.81
C GLY A 263 -7.81 -3.37 22.01
N GLU A 264 -8.25 -4.16 23.00
CA GLU A 264 -7.50 -5.27 23.60
C GLU A 264 -7.29 -6.52 22.71
N SER A 265 -7.08 -6.40 21.39
CA SER A 265 -6.80 -7.56 20.55
C SER A 265 -5.76 -7.28 19.46
N TYR A 266 -4.68 -8.06 19.48
CA TYR A 266 -3.62 -8.05 18.45
C TYR A 266 -4.17 -8.26 17.03
N LYS A 267 -5.25 -9.04 16.91
CA LYS A 267 -5.94 -9.27 15.64
C LYS A 267 -6.58 -8.00 15.08
N ASN A 268 -7.07 -7.11 15.95
CA ASN A 268 -7.56 -5.80 15.56
C ASN A 268 -6.40 -4.86 15.19
N ALA A 269 -5.23 -5.03 15.80
CA ALA A 269 -4.01 -4.29 15.45
C ALA A 269 -3.41 -4.71 14.09
N MET A 270 -3.81 -5.85 13.53
CA MET A 270 -3.49 -6.25 12.15
C MET A 270 -4.53 -5.72 11.15
N CYS A 271 -4.99 -4.48 11.32
CA CYS A 271 -5.87 -3.81 10.37
C CYS A 271 -5.06 -3.00 9.33
N PRO A 272 -5.56 -2.82 8.09
CA PRO A 272 -4.88 -2.04 7.05
C PRO A 272 -4.50 -0.62 7.46
N ASP A 273 -5.35 0.06 8.22
CA ASP A 273 -5.16 1.46 8.59
C ASP A 273 -3.91 1.62 9.46
N LEU A 274 -3.76 0.76 10.48
CA LEU A 274 -2.61 0.77 11.36
C LEU A 274 -1.32 0.38 10.63
N VAL A 275 -1.36 -0.71 9.86
CA VAL A 275 -0.22 -1.15 9.07
C VAL A 275 0.20 -0.04 8.08
N GLY A 276 -0.75 0.71 7.53
CA GLY A 276 -0.51 1.86 6.66
C GLY A 276 0.28 2.97 7.35
N LEU A 277 -0.09 3.34 8.57
CA LEU A 277 0.66 4.31 9.38
C LEU A 277 2.10 3.85 9.61
N GLN A 278 2.28 2.58 10.00
CA GLN A 278 3.62 2.04 10.26
C GLN A 278 4.46 1.95 8.98
N TRP A 279 3.84 1.65 7.84
CA TRP A 279 4.52 1.66 6.55
C TRP A 279 5.01 3.06 6.18
N VAL A 280 4.18 4.09 6.39
CA VAL A 280 4.55 5.48 6.11
C VAL A 280 5.72 5.94 6.99
N GLU A 281 5.73 5.54 8.27
CA GLU A 281 6.87 5.78 9.15
C GLU A 281 8.16 5.13 8.63
N GLU A 282 8.12 3.85 8.26
CA GLU A 282 9.29 3.16 7.70
C GLU A 282 9.73 3.78 6.37
N PHE A 283 8.79 4.24 5.54
CA PHE A 283 9.10 4.98 4.31
C PHE A 283 9.80 6.29 4.58
N ALA A 284 9.34 7.05 5.58
CA ALA A 284 9.96 8.29 6.00
C ALA A 284 11.40 8.06 6.48
N LYS A 285 11.64 7.02 7.30
CA LYS A 285 12.99 6.61 7.73
C LYS A 285 13.88 6.27 6.54
N GLY A 286 13.38 5.43 5.61
CA GLY A 286 14.15 5.03 4.43
C GLY A 286 14.43 6.17 3.45
N LEU A 287 13.50 7.12 3.31
CA LEU A 287 13.64 8.26 2.40
C LEU A 287 14.56 9.35 2.95
N TYR A 288 14.46 9.65 4.24
CA TYR A 288 15.17 10.76 4.88
C TYR A 288 16.39 10.33 5.70
N GLY A 289 16.64 9.03 5.87
CA GLY A 289 17.77 8.52 6.67
C GLY A 289 17.63 8.80 8.17
N VAL A 290 16.41 9.09 8.63
CA VAL A 290 16.13 9.41 10.03
C VAL A 290 15.96 8.12 10.83
N HIS A 291 16.82 7.93 11.83
CA HIS A 291 16.81 6.76 12.70
C HIS A 291 16.74 7.22 14.16
N GLY A 292 15.55 7.25 14.76
CA GLY A 292 15.37 7.59 16.20
C GLY A 292 14.29 8.64 16.47
N LYS A 293 14.54 9.56 17.42
CA LYS A 293 13.59 10.62 17.84
C LYS A 293 13.47 11.79 16.84
N GLU A 294 14.23 11.77 15.75
CA GLU A 294 14.14 12.75 14.67
C GLU A 294 12.76 12.65 14.00
N LYS A 295 11.99 13.74 14.04
CA LYS A 295 10.61 13.73 13.58
C LYS A 295 10.53 14.21 12.13
N VAL A 296 10.22 13.30 11.21
CA VAL A 296 9.53 13.69 9.98
C VAL A 296 8.17 14.20 10.41
N ARG A 297 7.83 15.43 10.03
CA ARG A 297 6.46 15.92 10.24
C ARG A 297 5.56 15.19 9.25
N LEU A 298 4.78 14.25 9.79
CA LEU A 298 3.68 13.61 9.07
C LEU A 298 2.48 14.52 9.16
N GLN A 299 2.11 15.10 8.01
CA GLN A 299 0.83 15.79 7.88
C GLN A 299 -0.19 14.75 7.43
N ILE A 300 -1.17 14.45 8.28
CA ILE A 300 -2.13 13.37 8.07
C ILE A 300 -3.44 13.96 7.61
N GLY A 301 -3.92 13.53 6.45
CA GLY A 301 -5.20 13.95 5.92
C GLY A 301 -6.18 12.82 5.73
N ALA A 302 -7.46 13.15 5.83
CA ALA A 302 -8.57 12.28 5.44
C ALA A 302 -9.50 13.03 4.48
N LEU A 303 -10.16 12.30 3.60
CA LEU A 303 -11.26 12.86 2.82
C LEU A 303 -12.52 12.90 3.69
N LYS A 304 -13.11 14.08 3.82
CA LYS A 304 -14.43 14.28 4.43
C LYS A 304 -15.28 15.09 3.47
N ASP A 305 -16.46 14.58 3.12
CA ASP A 305 -17.41 15.22 2.19
C ASP A 305 -16.79 15.58 0.81
N GLY A 306 -15.82 14.79 0.35
CA GLY A 306 -15.11 15.00 -0.92
C GLY A 306 -13.95 15.99 -0.85
N GLU A 307 -13.71 16.61 0.31
CA GLU A 307 -12.59 17.53 0.52
C GLU A 307 -11.47 16.90 1.37
N LEU A 308 -10.22 17.22 1.03
CA LEU A 308 -9.05 16.79 1.79
C LEU A 308 -8.88 17.68 3.02
N GLN A 309 -9.16 17.13 4.19
CA GLN A 309 -8.91 17.76 5.47
C GLN A 309 -7.53 17.33 5.97
N LEU A 310 -6.61 18.27 6.19
CA LEU A 310 -5.25 18.02 6.65
C LEU A 310 -5.13 18.35 8.14
N ASN A 311 -4.55 17.44 8.92
CA ASN A 311 -4.17 17.63 10.31
C ASN A 311 -2.64 17.54 10.44
N ASP A 312 -2.04 18.41 11.23
CA ASP A 312 -0.59 18.40 11.46
C ASP A 312 -0.14 17.33 12.48
N HIS A 313 -1.10 16.54 13.01
CA HIS A 313 -0.89 15.54 14.04
C HIS A 313 -1.67 14.25 13.76
N LEU A 314 -1.11 13.11 14.19
CA LEU A 314 -1.84 11.85 14.32
C LEU A 314 -3.07 12.08 15.21
N PRO A 315 -4.28 11.58 14.83
CA PRO A 315 -5.35 11.47 15.82
C PRO A 315 -4.81 10.64 17.00
N ARG A 316 -4.97 11.20 18.20
CA ARG A 316 -4.62 10.51 19.46
C ARG A 316 -5.58 9.38 19.71
#